data_AF-A0A7V3XG13-F1
#
_entry.id   AF-A0A7V3XG13-F1
#
_cell.length_a   1.000
_cell.length_b   1.000
_cell.length_c   1.000
_cell.angle_alpha   90.00
_cell.angle_beta   90.00
_cell.angle_gamma   90.00
#
_symmetry.space_group_name_H-M   'P 1'
#
loop_
_entity.id
_entity.type
_entity.pdbx_description
1 polymer ?
#
loop_
_entity_poly.entity_id
_entity_poly.type
_entity_poly.pdbx_seq_one_letter_code
_entity_poly.pdbx_strand_id
1 'polypeptide(L)'
;MTGRACRAAAVVALLAVVAPGLATATGPGVAGERWREPLARAERALAGGDAREAERAWEESHRAAIRSGSARALIDVAVAHLGIGEAARGRQKAVERARRTLLLALFQARERRDHDSVAAAAEAFAILGDRDIADRAFAVALALAEQKRDALARERIAAMRLRVSGPPPAGPAAER
;
A
#
# COMPACT_ATOMS: atom_id res chain seq x y z
N MET A 1 -6.54 60.00 -64.09
CA MET A 1 -5.19 59.52 -64.48
C MET A 1 -4.94 58.20 -63.75
N THR A 2 -4.65 57.13 -64.52
CA THR A 2 -3.90 55.89 -64.15
C THR A 2 -4.34 55.11 -62.90
N GLY A 3 -4.73 53.83 -62.92
CA GLY A 3 -4.70 52.78 -63.95
C GLY A 3 -4.96 51.40 -63.31
N ARG A 4 -5.76 50.59 -64.00
CA ARG A 4 -5.79 49.11 -64.10
C ARG A 4 -5.62 48.21 -62.85
N ALA A 5 -6.71 47.49 -62.59
CA ALA A 5 -6.84 46.11 -62.12
C ALA A 5 -5.62 45.17 -62.25
N CYS A 6 -5.42 44.29 -61.27
CA CYS A 6 -5.40 42.82 -61.46
C CYS A 6 -5.08 42.06 -60.15
N ARG A 7 -5.98 41.12 -59.81
CA ARG A 7 -5.73 39.74 -59.36
C ARG A 7 -4.78 39.50 -58.16
N ALA A 8 -5.31 38.88 -57.10
CA ALA A 8 -4.97 37.49 -56.78
C ALA A 8 -5.81 36.98 -55.60
N ALA A 9 -6.34 35.78 -55.78
CA ALA A 9 -7.04 34.98 -54.78
C ALA A 9 -6.07 34.34 -53.78
N ALA A 10 -6.52 34.11 -52.55
CA ALA A 10 -6.14 32.97 -51.70
C ALA A 10 -6.99 33.05 -50.41
N VAL A 11 -8.12 32.34 -50.35
CA VAL A 11 -8.28 31.02 -49.71
C VAL A 11 -8.19 31.09 -48.18
N VAL A 12 -9.36 30.92 -47.58
CA VAL A 12 -9.61 30.60 -46.18
C VAL A 12 -8.82 29.35 -45.78
N ALA A 13 -8.00 29.44 -44.74
CA ALA A 13 -7.47 28.27 -44.04
C ALA A 13 -7.87 28.35 -42.56
N LEU A 14 -8.97 27.68 -42.26
CA LEU A 14 -9.44 27.29 -40.94
C LEU A 14 -8.41 26.31 -40.35
N LEU A 15 -7.69 26.66 -39.30
CA LEU A 15 -6.90 25.68 -38.53
C LEU A 15 -7.65 25.32 -37.26
N ALA A 16 -8.36 24.20 -37.37
CA ALA A 16 -8.94 23.47 -36.25
C ALA A 16 -7.84 22.73 -35.46
N VAL A 17 -7.85 22.97 -34.15
CA VAL A 17 -7.58 22.07 -33.02
C VAL A 17 -6.79 20.79 -33.28
N VAL A 18 -5.63 20.68 -32.63
CA VAL A 18 -5.30 19.54 -31.75
C VAL A 18 -4.58 20.11 -30.53
N ALA A 19 -5.29 20.23 -29.40
CA ALA A 19 -4.61 20.37 -28.12
C ALA A 19 -3.85 19.06 -27.87
N PRO A 20 -2.52 19.04 -27.72
CA PRO A 20 -1.82 17.83 -27.34
C PRO A 20 -2.36 17.42 -25.97
N GLY A 21 -2.80 16.16 -25.89
CA GLY A 21 -3.35 15.58 -24.66
C GLY A 21 -2.45 15.90 -23.48
N LEU A 22 -3.07 16.40 -22.42
CA LEU A 22 -2.48 16.44 -21.09
C LEU A 22 -2.09 15.00 -20.75
N ALA A 23 -0.84 14.63 -21.03
CA ALA A 23 -0.17 13.58 -20.31
C ALA A 23 -0.22 14.05 -18.85
N THR A 24 -1.17 13.52 -18.10
CA THR A 24 -1.12 13.61 -16.65
C THR A 24 0.14 12.86 -16.25
N ALA A 25 1.24 13.60 -16.16
CA ALA A 25 2.40 13.20 -15.40
C ALA A 25 1.89 12.98 -13.99
N THR A 26 1.44 11.76 -13.73
CA THR A 26 1.16 11.32 -12.38
C THR A 26 2.53 11.30 -11.75
N GLY A 27 2.91 12.40 -11.11
CA GLY A 27 4.17 12.47 -10.40
C GLY A 27 4.28 11.27 -9.47
N PRO A 28 5.49 10.74 -9.23
CA PRO A 28 5.68 9.55 -8.40
C PRO A 28 4.99 9.66 -7.03
N GLY A 29 4.83 10.88 -6.50
CA GLY A 29 4.05 11.15 -5.29
C GLY A 29 2.55 10.85 -5.41
N VAL A 30 1.88 11.24 -6.51
CA VAL A 30 0.44 11.01 -6.69
C VAL A 30 0.16 9.53 -6.93
N ALA A 31 0.97 8.83 -7.73
CA ALA A 31 0.84 7.39 -7.93
C ALA A 31 1.11 6.60 -6.64
N GLY A 32 2.06 7.07 -5.83
CA GLY A 32 2.44 6.47 -4.55
C GLY A 32 1.35 6.49 -3.48
N GLU A 33 0.36 7.38 -3.60
CA GLU A 33 -0.70 7.57 -2.59
C GLU A 33 -2.10 7.16 -3.05
N ARG A 34 -2.29 6.83 -4.35
CA ARG A 34 -3.58 6.42 -4.94
C ARG A 34 -4.27 5.22 -4.27
N TRP A 35 -3.55 4.45 -3.46
CA TRP A 35 -4.11 3.33 -2.70
C TRP A 35 -4.86 3.76 -1.43
N ARG A 36 -4.58 4.96 -0.89
CA ARG A 36 -5.13 5.40 0.40
C ARG A 36 -6.64 5.63 0.34
N GLU A 37 -7.13 6.32 -0.67
CA GLU A 37 -8.57 6.60 -0.77
C GLU A 37 -9.43 5.34 -0.91
N PRO A 38 -9.14 4.38 -1.82
CA PRO A 38 -9.91 3.14 -1.85
C PRO A 38 -9.77 2.31 -0.55
N LEU A 39 -8.65 2.43 0.18
CA LEU A 39 -8.52 1.79 1.49
C LEU A 39 -9.47 2.43 2.53
N ALA A 40 -9.46 3.76 2.62
CA ALA A 40 -10.35 4.49 3.52
C ALA A 40 -11.83 4.23 3.20
N ARG A 41 -12.17 4.09 1.91
CA ARG A 41 -13.52 3.67 1.51
C ARG A 41 -13.84 2.24 1.98
N ALA A 42 -12.89 1.32 1.88
CA ALA A 42 -13.08 -0.05 2.38
C ALA A 42 -13.36 -0.06 3.89
N GLU A 43 -12.59 0.70 4.67
CA GLU A 43 -12.76 0.83 6.13
C GLU A 43 -14.12 1.45 6.49
N ARG A 44 -14.56 2.50 5.77
CA ARG A 44 -15.89 3.10 5.95
C ARG A 44 -17.01 2.13 5.63
N ALA A 45 -16.90 1.38 4.53
CA ALA A 45 -17.88 0.35 4.16
C ALA A 45 -17.94 -0.77 5.21
N LEU A 46 -16.78 -1.20 5.72
CA LEU A 46 -16.68 -2.17 6.79
C LEU A 46 -17.37 -1.68 8.08
N ALA A 47 -17.11 -0.44 8.49
CA ALA A 47 -17.76 0.19 9.64
C ALA A 47 -19.28 0.32 9.47
N GLY A 48 -19.75 0.47 8.23
CA GLY A 48 -21.18 0.48 7.87
C GLY A 48 -21.81 -0.91 7.70
N GLY A 49 -21.06 -1.99 7.88
CA GLY A 49 -21.54 -3.38 7.71
C GLY A 49 -21.66 -3.84 6.25
N ASP A 50 -21.19 -3.06 5.27
CA ASP A 50 -21.17 -3.45 3.87
C ASP A 50 -19.86 -4.18 3.52
N ALA A 51 -19.81 -5.46 3.91
CA ALA A 51 -18.66 -6.33 3.64
C ALA A 51 -18.36 -6.49 2.13
N ARG A 52 -19.37 -6.36 1.26
CA ARG A 52 -19.19 -6.49 -0.19
C ARG A 52 -18.49 -5.27 -0.77
N GLU A 53 -18.90 -4.07 -0.37
CA GLU A 53 -18.22 -2.84 -0.77
C GLU A 53 -16.83 -2.75 -0.13
N ALA A 54 -16.67 -3.19 1.12
CA ALA A 54 -15.37 -3.25 1.78
C ALA A 54 -14.37 -4.09 0.96
N GLU A 55 -14.76 -5.29 0.54
CA GLU A 55 -13.90 -6.16 -0.28
C GLU A 55 -13.58 -5.53 -1.65
N ARG A 56 -14.58 -4.97 -2.35
CA ARG A 56 -14.36 -4.31 -3.66
C ARG A 56 -13.39 -3.13 -3.56
N ALA A 57 -13.60 -2.26 -2.57
CA ALA A 57 -12.76 -1.10 -2.36
C ALA A 57 -11.35 -1.52 -1.91
N TRP A 58 -11.23 -2.56 -1.10
CA TRP A 58 -9.94 -3.14 -0.72
C TRP A 58 -9.18 -3.70 -1.93
N GLU A 59 -9.84 -4.43 -2.84
CA GLU A 59 -9.18 -4.94 -4.05
C GLU A 59 -8.63 -3.82 -4.93
N GLU A 60 -9.35 -2.71 -5.04
CA GLU A 60 -8.88 -1.52 -5.75
C GLU A 60 -7.63 -0.92 -5.07
N SER A 61 -7.66 -0.79 -3.75
CA SER A 61 -6.52 -0.33 -2.97
C SER A 61 -5.31 -1.25 -3.13
N HIS A 62 -5.50 -2.57 -3.01
CA HIS A 62 -4.45 -3.56 -3.18
C HIS A 62 -3.82 -3.48 -4.58
N ARG A 63 -4.63 -3.36 -5.63
CA ARG A 63 -4.13 -3.16 -7.01
C ARG A 63 -3.31 -1.87 -7.14
N ALA A 64 -3.74 -0.77 -6.50
CA ALA A 64 -2.99 0.48 -6.48
C ALA A 64 -1.70 0.37 -5.66
N ALA A 65 -1.71 -0.32 -4.52
CA ALA A 65 -0.54 -0.56 -3.68
C ALA A 65 0.52 -1.36 -4.42
N ILE A 66 0.15 -2.42 -5.15
CA ILE A 66 1.09 -3.17 -6.01
C ILE A 66 1.77 -2.24 -7.02
N ARG A 67 1.00 -1.39 -7.72
CA ARG A 67 1.55 -0.47 -8.72
C ARG A 67 2.43 0.64 -8.12
N SER A 68 2.22 0.99 -6.86
CA SER A 68 3.05 1.99 -6.17
C SER A 68 4.49 1.51 -5.94
N GLY A 69 4.71 0.19 -5.90
CA GLY A 69 5.99 -0.40 -5.52
C GLY A 69 6.44 -0.06 -4.09
N SER A 70 5.52 0.42 -3.25
CA SER A 70 5.74 0.78 -1.86
C SER A 70 5.47 -0.42 -0.96
N ALA A 71 6.51 -0.89 -0.27
CA ALA A 71 6.36 -1.92 0.76
C ALA A 71 5.39 -1.47 1.86
N ARG A 72 5.43 -0.19 2.25
CA ARG A 72 4.52 0.36 3.26
C ARG A 72 3.06 0.28 2.82
N ALA A 73 2.77 0.64 1.57
CA ALA A 73 1.41 0.53 1.02
C ALA A 73 0.91 -0.93 1.05
N LEU A 74 1.77 -1.89 0.70
CA LEU A 74 1.43 -3.32 0.76
C LEU A 74 1.17 -3.82 2.19
N ILE A 75 1.92 -3.34 3.18
CA ILE A 75 1.71 -3.69 4.59
C ILE A 75 0.35 -3.16 5.06
N ASP A 76 0.05 -1.89 4.79
CA ASP A 76 -1.18 -1.24 5.25
C ASP A 76 -2.42 -1.93 4.68
N VAL A 77 -2.43 -2.24 3.37
CA VAL A 77 -3.56 -2.98 2.77
C VAL A 77 -3.64 -4.42 3.26
N ALA A 78 -2.52 -5.09 3.56
CA ALA A 78 -2.54 -6.45 4.09
C ALA A 78 -3.14 -6.51 5.50
N VAL A 79 -2.77 -5.57 6.37
CA VAL A 79 -3.31 -5.48 7.74
C VAL A 79 -4.80 -5.16 7.71
N ALA A 80 -5.23 -4.21 6.88
CA ALA A 80 -6.64 -3.87 6.74
C ALA A 80 -7.50 -5.05 6.25
N HIS A 81 -6.96 -5.92 5.38
CA HIS A 81 -7.69 -7.09 4.88
C HIS A 81 -8.07 -8.07 6.00
N LEU A 82 -7.30 -8.12 7.10
CA LEU A 82 -7.60 -8.98 8.24
C LEU A 82 -8.90 -8.56 8.92
N GLY A 83 -9.11 -7.26 9.13
CA GLY A 83 -10.36 -6.72 9.69
C GLY A 83 -11.57 -7.00 8.79
N ILE A 84 -11.38 -6.90 7.46
CA ILE A 84 -12.44 -7.24 6.49
C ILE A 84 -12.78 -8.74 6.56
N GLY A 85 -11.77 -9.61 6.61
CA GLY A 85 -11.94 -11.05 6.71
C GLY A 85 -12.63 -11.51 8.00
N GLU A 86 -12.36 -10.83 9.11
CA GLU A 86 -13.06 -11.06 10.38
C GLU A 86 -14.55 -10.75 10.27
N ALA A 87 -14.91 -9.57 9.77
CA ALA A 87 -16.32 -9.17 9.62
C ALA A 87 -17.08 -10.02 8.60
N ALA A 88 -16.42 -10.43 7.51
CA ALA A 88 -17.02 -11.24 6.45
C ALA A 88 -17.08 -12.75 6.76
N ARG A 89 -16.69 -13.19 7.98
CA ARG A 89 -16.55 -14.61 8.36
C ARG A 89 -15.63 -15.41 7.41
N GLY A 90 -14.69 -14.72 6.78
CA GLY A 90 -13.75 -15.24 5.78
C GLY A 90 -12.30 -15.27 6.27
N ARG A 91 -12.07 -15.26 7.58
CA ARG A 91 -10.75 -15.06 8.22
C ARG A 91 -9.61 -15.85 7.58
N GLN A 92 -9.79 -17.14 7.32
CA GLN A 92 -8.72 -17.98 6.78
C GLN A 92 -8.28 -17.53 5.37
N LYS A 93 -9.22 -17.16 4.50
CA LYS A 93 -8.90 -16.63 3.17
C LYS A 93 -8.17 -15.28 3.26
N ALA A 94 -8.62 -14.43 4.19
CA ALA A 94 -7.99 -13.13 4.42
C ALA A 94 -6.56 -13.29 4.97
N VAL A 95 -6.33 -14.19 5.92
CA VAL A 95 -4.98 -14.51 6.45
C VAL A 95 -4.05 -14.99 5.35
N GLU A 96 -4.49 -15.95 4.52
CA GLU A 96 -3.67 -16.45 3.42
C GLU A 96 -3.31 -15.36 2.41
N ARG A 97 -4.25 -14.45 2.13
CA ARG A 97 -4.01 -13.35 1.21
C ARG A 97 -3.10 -12.28 1.81
N ALA A 98 -3.33 -11.89 3.06
CA ALA A 98 -2.47 -10.97 3.80
C ALA A 98 -1.04 -11.49 3.89
N ARG A 99 -0.86 -12.79 4.21
CA ARG A 99 0.47 -13.42 4.26
C ARG A 99 1.23 -13.27 2.94
N ARG A 100 0.59 -13.55 1.80
CA ARG A 100 1.22 -13.38 0.48
C ARG A 100 1.59 -11.92 0.20
N THR A 101 0.71 -10.98 0.53
CA THR A 101 0.97 -9.54 0.35
C THR A 101 2.11 -9.06 1.25
N LEU A 102 2.19 -9.53 2.50
CA LEU A 102 3.28 -9.23 3.44
C LEU A 102 4.62 -9.81 2.99
N LEU A 103 4.64 -11.01 2.41
CA LEU A 103 5.86 -11.58 1.84
C LEU A 103 6.42 -10.67 0.74
N LEU A 104 5.57 -10.24 -0.19
CA LEU A 104 5.97 -9.29 -1.23
C LEU A 104 6.51 -7.98 -0.64
N ALA A 105 5.83 -7.42 0.36
CA ALA A 105 6.27 -6.21 1.05
C ALA A 105 7.64 -6.38 1.72
N LEU A 106 7.86 -7.51 2.42
CA LEU A 106 9.12 -7.82 3.09
C LEU A 106 10.27 -7.92 2.09
N PHE A 107 10.06 -8.59 0.95
CA PHE A 107 11.08 -8.67 -0.11
C PHE A 107 11.42 -7.27 -0.64
N GLN A 108 10.42 -6.46 -1.00
CA GLN A 108 10.64 -5.11 -1.51
C GLN A 108 11.34 -4.19 -0.48
N ALA A 109 10.93 -4.25 0.79
CA ALA A 109 11.54 -3.46 1.86
C ALA A 109 13.01 -3.84 2.08
N ARG A 110 13.30 -5.15 2.06
CA ARG A 110 14.67 -5.65 2.21
C ARG A 110 15.56 -5.23 1.04
N GLU A 111 15.09 -5.34 -0.20
CA GLU A 111 15.83 -4.91 -1.40
C GLU A 111 16.19 -3.42 -1.34
N ARG A 112 15.24 -2.58 -0.88
CA ARG A 112 15.45 -1.14 -0.68
C ARG A 112 16.23 -0.80 0.59
N ARG A 113 16.61 -1.80 1.40
CA ARG A 113 17.27 -1.63 2.70
C ARG A 113 16.49 -0.69 3.64
N ASP A 114 15.16 -0.77 3.59
CA ASP A 114 14.25 0.01 4.41
C ASP A 114 13.94 -0.74 5.72
N HIS A 115 14.68 -0.43 6.78
CA HIS A 115 14.53 -1.12 8.07
C HIS A 115 13.18 -0.86 8.73
N ASP A 116 12.56 0.30 8.52
CA ASP A 116 11.26 0.64 9.12
C ASP A 116 10.16 -0.21 8.47
N SER A 117 10.16 -0.33 7.14
CA SER A 117 9.20 -1.21 6.44
C SER A 117 9.43 -2.70 6.72
N VAL A 118 10.69 -3.15 6.87
CA VAL A 118 10.98 -4.55 7.27
C VAL A 118 10.43 -4.82 8.67
N ALA A 119 10.62 -3.92 9.63
CA ALA A 119 10.09 -4.07 10.99
C ALA A 119 8.55 -4.03 11.03
N ALA A 120 7.92 -3.17 10.23
CA ALA A 120 6.47 -3.12 10.11
C ALA A 120 5.90 -4.43 9.52
N ALA A 121 6.57 -5.02 8.52
CA ALA A 121 6.18 -6.34 8.00
C ALA A 121 6.34 -7.44 9.07
N ALA A 122 7.40 -7.38 9.88
CA ALA A 122 7.63 -8.31 10.99
C ALA A 122 6.51 -8.26 12.03
N GLU A 123 6.10 -7.06 12.45
CA GLU A 123 4.96 -6.84 13.36
C GLU A 123 3.67 -7.43 12.77
N ALA A 124 3.42 -7.22 11.48
CA ALA A 124 2.25 -7.77 10.80
C ALA A 124 2.27 -9.31 10.74
N PHE A 125 3.42 -9.95 10.46
CA PHE A 125 3.53 -11.41 10.54
C PHE A 125 3.29 -11.94 11.97
N ALA A 126 3.75 -11.21 12.99
CA ALA A 126 3.51 -11.58 14.37
C ALA A 126 2.01 -11.55 14.72
N ILE A 127 1.26 -10.57 14.20
CA ILE A 127 -0.21 -10.48 14.33
C ILE A 127 -0.90 -11.67 13.64
N LEU A 128 -0.38 -12.17 12.51
CA LEU A 128 -0.87 -13.39 11.86
C LEU A 128 -0.58 -14.67 12.63
N GLY A 129 0.30 -14.62 13.64
CA GLY A 129 0.81 -15.81 14.33
C GLY A 129 2.00 -16.47 13.65
N ASP A 130 2.52 -15.89 12.56
CA ASP A 130 3.69 -16.39 11.82
C ASP A 130 5.00 -15.98 12.55
N ARG A 131 5.17 -16.47 13.79
CA ARG A 131 6.21 -16.02 14.74
C ARG A 131 7.63 -16.19 14.22
N ASP A 132 7.94 -17.33 13.61
CA ASP A 132 9.27 -17.60 13.05
C ASP A 132 9.66 -16.59 11.95
N ILE A 133 8.68 -16.20 11.11
CA ILE A 133 8.90 -15.22 10.05
C ILE A 133 9.11 -13.83 10.67
N ALA A 134 8.28 -13.46 11.65
CA ALA A 134 8.39 -12.21 12.37
C ALA A 134 9.77 -12.05 13.04
N ASP A 135 10.25 -13.06 13.77
CA ASP A 135 11.54 -13.01 14.45
C ASP A 135 12.72 -12.83 13.47
N ARG A 136 12.70 -13.55 12.35
CA ARG A 136 13.73 -13.39 11.30
C ARG A 136 13.66 -12.00 10.67
N ALA A 137 12.46 -11.49 10.39
CA ALA A 137 12.28 -10.17 9.81
C ALA A 137 12.75 -9.06 10.77
N PHE A 138 12.45 -9.15 12.07
CA PHE A 138 12.98 -8.22 13.07
C PHE A 138 14.50 -8.25 13.15
N ALA A 139 15.13 -9.44 13.09
CA ALA A 139 16.58 -9.56 13.06
C ALA A 139 17.19 -8.85 11.84
N VAL A 140 16.57 -8.99 10.66
CA VAL A 140 16.98 -8.26 9.44
C VAL A 140 16.82 -6.75 9.61
N ALA A 141 15.70 -6.28 10.17
CA ALA A 141 15.47 -4.85 10.39
C ALA A 141 16.53 -4.25 11.33
N LEU A 142 16.85 -4.92 12.44
CA LEU A 142 17.90 -4.51 13.38
C LEU A 142 19.28 -4.47 12.70
N ALA A 143 19.62 -5.49 11.91
CA ALA A 143 20.89 -5.52 11.18
C ALA A 143 21.00 -4.39 10.14
N LEU A 144 19.89 -4.02 9.48
CA LEU A 144 19.86 -2.90 8.55
C LEU A 144 19.99 -1.54 9.25
N ALA A 145 19.35 -1.37 10.42
CA ALA A 145 19.47 -0.17 11.23
C ALA A 145 20.90 0.01 11.79
N GLU A 146 21.54 -1.08 12.23
CA GLU A 146 22.94 -1.10 12.65
C GLU A 146 23.88 -0.68 11.51
N GLN A 147 23.71 -1.25 10.32
CA GLN A 147 24.51 -0.87 9.14
C GLN A 147 24.38 0.61 8.77
N LYS A 148 23.22 1.23 9.05
CA LYS A 148 23.01 2.67 8.85
C LYS A 148 23.48 3.52 10.04
N ARG A 149 23.93 2.90 11.14
CA ARG A 149 24.28 3.54 12.42
C ARG A 149 23.12 4.34 13.00
N ASP A 150 21.89 3.86 12.81
CA ASP A 150 20.68 4.51 13.30
C ASP A 150 20.27 3.91 14.65
N ALA A 151 20.73 4.53 15.74
CA ALA A 151 20.45 4.06 17.10
C ALA A 151 18.96 4.17 17.46
N LEU A 152 18.30 5.25 17.06
CA LEU A 152 16.88 5.46 17.34
C LEU A 152 16.02 4.44 16.61
N ALA A 153 16.33 4.12 15.35
CA ALA A 153 15.65 3.04 14.63
C ALA A 153 15.81 1.70 15.33
N ARG A 154 17.03 1.34 15.77
CA ARG A 154 17.25 0.08 16.51
C ARG A 154 16.41 0.01 17.78
N GLU A 155 16.37 1.08 18.56
CA GLU A 155 15.55 1.15 19.78
C GLU A 155 14.05 0.98 19.48
N ARG A 156 13.54 1.70 18.47
CA ARG A 156 12.14 1.56 18.03
C ARG A 156 11.81 0.13 17.58
N ILE A 157 12.68 -0.48 16.77
CA ILE A 157 12.50 -1.85 16.26
C ILE A 157 12.55 -2.87 17.41
N ALA A 158 13.47 -2.71 18.36
CA ALA A 158 13.54 -3.56 19.55
C ALA A 158 12.27 -3.46 20.39
N ALA A 159 11.75 -2.24 20.60
CA ALA A 159 10.49 -2.01 21.29
C ALA A 159 9.30 -2.66 20.55
N MET A 160 9.23 -2.54 19.22
CA MET A 160 8.20 -3.22 18.42
C MET A 160 8.23 -4.74 18.63
N ARG A 161 9.42 -5.36 18.56
CA ARG A 161 9.59 -6.79 18.77
C ARG A 161 9.11 -7.22 20.16
N LEU A 162 9.51 -6.49 21.21
CA LEU A 162 9.10 -6.79 22.58
C LEU A 162 7.57 -6.74 22.74
N ARG A 163 6.89 -5.76 22.14
CA ARG A 163 5.42 -5.66 22.21
C ARG A 163 4.73 -6.90 21.64
N VAL A 164 5.21 -7.40 20.49
CA VAL A 164 4.56 -8.55 19.86
C VAL A 164 5.00 -9.88 20.44
N SER A 165 6.19 -9.98 21.06
CA SER A 165 6.67 -11.20 21.73
C SER A 165 6.01 -11.49 23.08
N GLY A 166 5.18 -10.58 23.62
CA GLY A 166 4.37 -10.84 24.82
C GLY A 166 3.38 -12.01 24.65
N PRO A 167 2.90 -12.63 25.74
CA PRO A 167 1.88 -13.68 25.66
C PRO A 167 0.66 -13.14 24.88
N PRO A 168 0.02 -13.97 24.02
CA PRO A 168 -1.19 -13.54 23.33
C PRO A 168 -2.21 -13.02 24.34
N PRO A 169 -2.99 -11.96 24.04
CA PRO A 169 -4.07 -11.56 24.93
C PRO A 169 -4.93 -12.80 25.17
N ALA A 170 -5.18 -13.12 26.44
CA ALA A 170 -6.05 -14.23 26.81
C ALA A 170 -7.37 -14.04 26.05
N GLY A 171 -7.60 -14.84 25.01
CA GLY A 171 -8.89 -14.91 24.36
C GLY A 171 -9.94 -15.28 25.42
N PRO A 172 -11.21 -14.87 25.24
CA PRO A 172 -12.24 -15.24 26.21
C PRO A 172 -12.17 -16.75 26.40
N ALA A 173 -11.99 -17.17 27.65
CA ALA A 173 -11.95 -18.56 28.03
C ALA A 173 -13.14 -19.24 27.34
N ALA A 174 -12.88 -20.28 26.56
CA ALA A 174 -13.94 -21.12 26.03
C ALA A 174 -14.68 -21.69 27.24
N GLU A 175 -15.82 -21.08 27.57
CA GLU A 175 -16.79 -21.64 28.50
C GLU A 175 -17.16 -23.02 27.95
N ARG A 176 -16.85 -24.04 28.75
CA ARG A 176 -17.31 -25.42 28.56
C ARG A 176 -18.66 -25.58 29.22
#